data_AF-A0A4Q2LIV7-F1
#
_entry.id   AF-A0A4Q2LIV7-F1
#
_cell.length_a   1.000
_cell.length_b   1.000
_cell.length_c   1.000
_cell.angle_alpha   90.00
_cell.angle_beta   90.00
_cell.angle_gamma   90.00
#
_symmetry.space_group_name_H-M   'P 1'
#
loop_
_entity.id
_entity.type
_entity.pdbx_description
1 polymer ?
#
loop_
_entity_poly.entity_id
_entity_poly.type
_entity_poly.pdbx_seq_one_letter_code
_entity_poly.pdbx_strand_id
1 'polypeptide(L)'
;MNEGYIAIWIIVVASVLMATGWRTMVTGNLSLRELMVFGTGALALYGIPIPIGSLAIGLSALWAVLWAVTLLIQSQNGYKAVNLFTGSILLAVVLFWIRQMYLLDPVFIIVHPQFDAALAAGLCTGLMALRIKEQFILLVLAFAGAEAFLQLLHGTTGQVQIGGAAWWDNLLFALLCAKLSGGAVQAADRILLRRNELKRLKSVQLSEREGHLS
;
A
#
# COMPACT_ATOMS: atom_id res chain seq x y z
N MET A 1 -16.27 -9.20 -11.97
CA MET A 1 -16.26 -7.73 -12.16
C MET A 1 -15.36 -7.42 -13.34
N ASN A 2 -15.64 -6.34 -14.09
CA ASN A 2 -14.74 -5.91 -15.16
C ASN A 2 -13.41 -5.47 -14.55
N GLU A 3 -12.31 -5.98 -15.08
CA GLU A 3 -10.98 -5.59 -14.63
C GLU A 3 -10.74 -4.09 -14.89
N GLY A 4 -10.11 -3.40 -13.95
CA GLY A 4 -9.84 -1.95 -14.01
C GLY A 4 -10.97 -1.08 -13.45
N TYR A 5 -12.12 -1.66 -13.11
CA TYR A 5 -13.26 -0.90 -12.60
C TYR A 5 -12.95 -0.23 -11.26
N ILE A 6 -12.30 -0.94 -10.34
CA ILE A 6 -12.00 -0.41 -9.01
C ILE A 6 -10.94 0.67 -9.09
N ALA A 7 -9.92 0.47 -9.92
CA ALA A 7 -8.88 1.45 -10.19
C ALA A 7 -9.49 2.77 -10.66
N ILE A 8 -10.38 2.73 -11.65
CA ILE A 8 -11.06 3.92 -12.17
C ILE A 8 -11.87 4.59 -11.06
N TRP A 9 -12.65 3.84 -10.30
CA TRP A 9 -13.44 4.39 -9.20
C TRP A 9 -12.58 5.07 -8.13
N ILE A 10 -11.49 4.43 -7.71
CA ILE A 10 -10.56 4.99 -6.73
C ILE A 10 -9.91 6.27 -7.29
N ILE A 11 -9.50 6.28 -8.56
CA ILE A 11 -8.91 7.45 -9.21
C ILE A 11 -9.92 8.60 -9.28
N VAL A 12 -11.18 8.33 -9.65
CA VAL A 12 -12.25 9.34 -9.71
C VAL A 12 -12.50 9.94 -8.33
N VAL A 13 -12.70 9.11 -7.31
CA VAL A 13 -12.90 9.58 -5.93
C VAL A 13 -11.69 10.38 -5.44
N ALA A 14 -10.47 9.88 -5.67
CA ALA A 14 -9.25 10.58 -5.32
C ALA A 14 -9.14 11.94 -6.01
N SER A 15 -9.52 12.03 -7.29
CA SER A 15 -9.52 13.27 -8.07
C SER A 15 -10.52 14.29 -7.52
N VAL A 16 -11.73 13.85 -7.15
CA VAL A 16 -12.72 14.70 -6.49
C VAL A 16 -12.20 15.21 -5.15
N LEU A 17 -11.64 14.34 -4.31
CA LEU A 17 -11.06 14.73 -3.02
C LEU A 17 -9.88 15.71 -3.17
N MET A 18 -9.09 15.58 -4.23
CA MET A 18 -8.02 16.55 -4.54
C MET A 18 -8.60 17.91 -4.93
N ALA A 19 -9.67 17.93 -5.73
CA ALA A 19 -10.32 19.16 -6.17
C ALA A 19 -11.02 19.91 -5.01
N THR A 20 -11.56 19.19 -4.03
CA THR A 20 -12.29 19.77 -2.88
C THR A 20 -11.40 20.25 -1.73
N GLY A 21 -10.07 20.18 -1.87
CA GLY A 21 -9.13 20.65 -0.85
C GLY A 21 -8.72 19.59 0.19
N TRP A 22 -9.18 18.34 0.06
CA TRP A 22 -8.81 17.23 0.94
C TRP A 22 -7.47 16.59 0.56
N ARG A 23 -6.66 17.30 -0.24
CA ARG A 23 -5.40 16.82 -0.79
C ARG A 23 -4.45 16.29 0.29
N THR A 24 -4.29 16.98 1.41
CA THR A 24 -3.37 16.57 2.48
C THR A 24 -3.75 15.23 3.10
N MET A 25 -5.04 14.88 3.12
CA MET A 25 -5.50 13.57 3.60
C MET A 25 -5.22 12.46 2.58
N VAL A 26 -5.42 12.74 1.29
CA VAL A 26 -5.24 11.74 0.22
C VAL A 26 -3.77 11.51 -0.10
N THR A 27 -3.00 12.58 -0.35
CA THR A 27 -1.62 12.49 -0.80
C THR A 27 -0.61 12.53 0.34
N GLY A 28 -1.01 12.88 1.57
CA GLY A 28 -0.07 13.18 2.63
C GLY A 28 0.98 14.20 2.16
N ASN A 29 2.25 13.82 2.25
CA ASN A 29 3.40 14.65 1.88
C ASN A 29 3.87 14.49 0.42
N LEU A 30 3.09 13.84 -0.45
CA LEU A 30 3.44 13.79 -1.88
C LEU A 30 3.16 15.13 -2.56
N SER A 31 4.12 15.58 -3.36
CA SER A 31 3.91 16.74 -4.23
C SER A 31 2.94 16.37 -5.35
N LEU A 32 2.12 17.34 -5.76
CA LEU A 32 1.19 17.13 -6.87
C LEU A 32 1.95 16.79 -8.16
N ARG A 33 3.15 17.38 -8.33
CA ARG A 33 4.04 17.10 -9.46
C ARG A 33 4.47 15.64 -9.50
N GLU A 34 4.90 15.06 -8.39
CA GLU A 34 5.25 13.63 -8.32
C GLU A 34 4.06 12.75 -8.70
N LEU A 35 2.86 13.06 -8.20
CA LEU A 35 1.67 12.30 -8.51
C LEU A 35 1.29 12.42 -10.00
N MET A 36 1.34 13.62 -10.56
CA MET A 36 1.05 13.84 -11.98
C MET A 36 2.04 13.06 -12.85
N VAL A 37 3.34 13.18 -12.59
CA VAL A 37 4.39 12.47 -13.36
C VAL A 37 4.18 10.96 -13.27
N PHE A 38 3.91 10.45 -12.07
CA PHE A 38 3.62 9.03 -11.88
C PHE A 38 2.37 8.60 -12.67
N GLY A 39 1.25 9.33 -12.49
CA GLY A 39 -0.03 9.00 -13.11
C GLY A 39 -0.01 9.11 -14.64
N THR A 40 0.58 10.17 -15.19
CA THR A 40 0.73 10.32 -16.65
C THR A 40 1.63 9.24 -17.23
N GLY A 41 2.72 8.90 -16.53
CA GLY A 41 3.61 7.80 -16.96
C GLY A 41 2.90 6.46 -16.93
N ALA A 42 2.14 6.16 -15.87
CA ALA A 42 1.37 4.91 -15.77
C ALA A 42 0.31 4.80 -16.87
N LEU A 43 -0.42 5.88 -17.15
CA LEU A 43 -1.46 5.92 -18.19
C LEU A 43 -0.87 5.81 -19.60
N ALA A 44 0.19 6.56 -19.91
CA ALA A 44 0.85 6.53 -21.22
C ALA A 44 1.39 5.12 -21.56
N LEU A 45 1.76 4.36 -20.53
CA LEU A 45 2.40 3.06 -20.65
C LEU A 45 1.46 1.86 -20.43
N TYR A 46 0.19 2.10 -20.11
CA TYR A 46 -0.77 1.05 -19.74
C TYR A 46 -1.02 0.03 -20.84
N GLY A 47 -1.13 0.47 -22.10
CA GLY A 47 -1.47 -0.39 -23.24
C GLY A 47 -0.30 -1.14 -23.88
N ILE A 48 0.91 -1.08 -23.31
CA ILE A 48 2.13 -1.62 -23.94
C ILE A 48 2.64 -2.81 -23.12
N PRO A 49 2.22 -4.05 -23.44
CA PRO A 49 2.79 -5.26 -22.85
C PRO A 49 4.10 -5.66 -23.54
N ILE A 50 5.11 -6.05 -22.75
CA ILE A 50 6.29 -6.78 -23.22
C ILE A 50 6.05 -8.26 -22.96
N PRO A 51 5.92 -9.10 -24.00
CA PRO A 51 5.85 -10.55 -23.84
C PRO A 51 7.24 -11.11 -23.49
N ILE A 52 7.32 -11.89 -22.41
CA ILE A 52 8.51 -12.63 -21.97
C ILE A 52 8.08 -14.08 -21.73
N GLY A 53 8.21 -14.93 -22.76
CA GLY A 53 7.74 -16.31 -22.71
C GLY A 53 6.22 -16.39 -22.52
N SER A 54 5.77 -17.00 -21.41
CA SER A 54 4.37 -17.06 -21.01
C SER A 54 3.89 -15.86 -20.17
N LEU A 55 4.79 -14.93 -19.81
CA LEU A 55 4.46 -13.70 -19.08
C LEU A 55 4.20 -12.55 -20.04
N ALA A 56 3.21 -11.72 -19.73
CA ALA A 56 3.13 -10.37 -20.30
C ALA A 56 3.40 -9.34 -19.20
N ILE A 57 4.49 -8.56 -19.33
CA ILE A 57 4.78 -7.46 -18.40
C ILE A 57 4.36 -6.14 -19.04
N GLY A 58 3.32 -5.50 -18.51
CA GLY A 58 2.93 -4.16 -18.89
C GLY A 58 3.99 -3.13 -18.51
N LEU A 59 4.36 -2.24 -19.45
CA LEU A 59 5.29 -1.14 -19.18
C LEU A 59 4.80 -0.24 -18.02
N SER A 60 3.49 -0.15 -17.79
CA SER A 60 2.94 0.59 -16.65
C SER A 60 3.33 -0.01 -15.31
N ALA A 61 3.41 -1.34 -15.19
CA ALA A 61 3.90 -1.98 -13.97
C ALA A 61 5.41 -1.78 -13.80
N LEU A 62 6.18 -1.87 -14.89
CA LEU A 62 7.61 -1.57 -14.86
C LEU A 62 7.85 -0.12 -14.41
N TRP A 63 7.06 0.82 -14.92
CA TRP A 63 7.08 2.22 -14.47
C TRP A 63 6.79 2.36 -12.98
N ALA A 64 5.78 1.64 -12.46
CA ALA A 64 5.48 1.64 -11.04
C ALA A 64 6.64 1.08 -10.19
N VAL A 65 7.24 -0.03 -10.62
CA VAL A 65 8.39 -0.64 -9.95
C VAL A 65 9.60 0.30 -9.96
N LEU A 66 9.91 0.91 -11.12
CA LEU A 66 10.99 1.90 -11.22
C LEU A 66 10.72 3.09 -10.29
N TRP A 67 9.48 3.59 -10.25
CA TRP A 67 9.10 4.67 -9.35
C TRP A 67 9.29 4.26 -7.88
N ALA A 68 8.85 3.06 -7.48
CA ALA A 68 9.06 2.53 -6.14
C ALA A 68 10.56 2.41 -5.79
N VAL A 69 11.38 1.92 -6.71
CA VAL A 69 12.84 1.82 -6.52
C VAL A 69 13.47 3.21 -6.39
N THR A 70 13.06 4.20 -7.20
CA THR A 70 13.57 5.57 -7.05
C THR A 70 13.20 6.18 -5.70
N LEU A 71 11.96 5.97 -5.21
CA LEU A 71 11.53 6.42 -3.89
C LEU A 71 12.30 5.70 -2.77
N LEU A 72 12.63 4.42 -2.96
CA LEU A 72 13.42 3.64 -2.02
C LEU A 72 14.85 4.18 -1.92
N ILE A 73 15.51 4.46 -3.05
CA ILE A 73 16.87 5.02 -3.11
C ILE A 73 16.91 6.45 -2.54
N GLN A 74 15.86 7.25 -2.78
CA GLN A 74 15.75 8.59 -2.21
C GLN A 74 15.51 8.60 -0.70
N SER A 75 15.23 7.45 -0.08
CA SER A 75 15.14 7.38 1.38
C SER A 75 16.54 7.60 1.98
N GLN A 76 16.75 8.78 2.57
CA GLN A 76 18.06 9.24 3.06
C GLN A 76 18.68 8.37 4.17
N ASN A 77 17.93 7.39 4.69
CA ASN A 77 18.39 6.49 5.75
C ASN A 77 18.47 5.05 5.21
N GLY A 78 19.69 4.56 5.01
CA GLY A 78 19.94 3.21 4.48
C GLY A 78 19.25 2.10 5.28
N TYR A 79 19.19 2.20 6.61
CA TYR A 79 18.47 1.24 7.44
C TYR A 79 16.97 1.20 7.13
N LYS A 80 16.40 2.38 6.84
CA LYS A 80 15.00 2.48 6.45
C LYS A 80 14.76 1.87 5.08
N ALA A 81 15.66 2.09 4.12
CA ALA A 81 15.59 1.46 2.81
C ALA A 81 15.62 -0.07 2.94
N VAL A 82 16.56 -0.62 3.71
CA VAL A 82 16.66 -2.06 3.97
C VAL A 82 15.38 -2.59 4.63
N ASN A 83 14.85 -1.89 5.64
CA ASN A 83 13.61 -2.32 6.31
C ASN A 83 12.41 -2.33 5.35
N LEU A 84 12.26 -1.31 4.50
CA LEU A 84 11.20 -1.27 3.50
C LEU A 84 11.37 -2.38 2.45
N PHE A 85 12.59 -2.62 2.00
CA PHE A 85 12.87 -3.68 1.03
C PHE A 85 12.57 -5.06 1.62
N THR A 86 13.11 -5.39 2.79
CA THR A 86 12.83 -6.66 3.49
C THR A 86 11.35 -6.80 3.82
N GLY A 87 10.69 -5.72 4.24
CA GLY A 87 9.25 -5.68 4.49
C GLY A 87 8.44 -5.97 3.23
N SER A 88 8.85 -5.45 2.07
CA SER A 88 8.19 -5.74 0.80
C SER A 88 8.35 -7.19 0.35
N ILE A 89 9.51 -7.81 0.60
CA ILE A 89 9.74 -9.23 0.33
C ILE A 89 8.84 -10.08 1.22
N LEU A 90 8.80 -9.78 2.53
CA LEU A 90 7.95 -10.52 3.46
C LEU A 90 6.47 -10.40 3.09
N LEU A 91 6.04 -9.21 2.66
CA LEU A 91 4.70 -8.97 2.17
C LEU A 91 4.40 -9.72 0.85
N ALA A 92 5.38 -9.82 -0.05
CA ALA A 92 5.28 -10.62 -1.27
C ALA A 92 5.07 -12.10 -0.94
N VAL A 93 5.80 -12.62 0.05
CA VAL A 93 5.66 -14.00 0.53
C VAL A 93 4.27 -14.23 1.12
N VAL A 94 3.76 -13.32 1.95
CA VAL A 94 2.40 -13.41 2.51
C VAL A 94 1.35 -13.41 1.38
N LEU A 95 1.46 -12.48 0.42
CA LEU A 95 0.58 -12.42 -0.75
C LEU A 95 0.61 -13.72 -1.56
N PHE A 96 1.80 -14.25 -1.81
CA PHE A 96 1.98 -15.52 -2.50
C PHE A 96 1.27 -16.65 -1.75
N TRP A 97 1.50 -16.79 -0.44
CA TRP A 97 0.87 -17.84 0.37
C TRP A 97 -0.66 -17.74 0.39
N ILE A 98 -1.23 -16.54 0.56
CA ILE A 98 -2.68 -16.35 0.51
C ILE A 98 -3.25 -16.84 -0.82
N ARG A 99 -2.61 -16.45 -1.93
CA ARG A 99 -3.03 -16.89 -3.27
C ARG A 99 -2.87 -18.39 -3.45
N GLN A 100 -1.80 -18.98 -2.93
CA GLN A 100 -1.60 -20.43 -2.96
C GLN A 100 -2.67 -21.17 -2.16
N MET A 101 -3.00 -20.69 -0.95
CA MET A 101 -4.06 -21.28 -0.14
C MET A 101 -5.41 -21.26 -0.88
N TYR A 102 -5.74 -20.16 -1.56
CA TYR A 102 -6.97 -20.07 -2.35
C TYR A 102 -6.97 -20.95 -3.60
N LEU A 103 -5.81 -21.26 -4.17
CA LEU A 103 -5.69 -22.23 -5.25
C LEU A 103 -5.89 -23.67 -4.76
N LEU A 104 -5.46 -23.98 -3.54
CA LEU A 104 -5.57 -25.32 -2.95
C LEU A 104 -6.95 -25.59 -2.36
N ASP A 105 -7.54 -24.61 -1.67
CA ASP A 105 -8.85 -24.75 -1.04
C ASP A 105 -9.64 -23.42 -1.10
N PRO A 106 -10.74 -23.36 -1.88
CA PRO A 106 -11.55 -22.15 -2.02
C PRO A 106 -12.37 -21.82 -0.77
N VAL A 107 -12.43 -22.69 0.25
CA VAL A 107 -13.18 -22.44 1.50
C VAL A 107 -12.65 -21.22 2.27
N PHE A 108 -11.40 -20.83 2.05
CA PHE A 108 -10.79 -19.66 2.70
C PHE A 108 -11.13 -18.31 2.03
N ILE A 109 -11.89 -18.30 0.93
CA ILE A 109 -12.31 -17.06 0.25
C ILE A 109 -13.39 -16.38 1.10
N ILE A 110 -13.12 -15.16 1.57
CA ILE A 110 -14.06 -14.39 2.39
C ILE A 110 -14.99 -13.57 1.50
N VAL A 111 -14.43 -12.78 0.59
CA VAL A 111 -15.20 -11.92 -0.33
C VAL A 111 -14.87 -12.27 -1.77
N HIS A 112 -13.58 -12.20 -2.12
CA HIS A 112 -13.12 -12.53 -3.47
C HIS A 112 -11.61 -12.81 -3.42
N PRO A 113 -11.10 -13.84 -4.13
CA PRO A 113 -9.69 -14.25 -4.05
C PRO A 113 -8.71 -13.11 -4.33
N GLN A 114 -9.08 -12.22 -5.24
CA GLN A 114 -8.24 -11.08 -5.64
C GLN A 114 -8.21 -9.97 -4.57
N PHE A 115 -9.36 -9.68 -3.94
CA PHE A 115 -9.47 -8.57 -3.00
C PHE A 115 -9.03 -8.94 -1.60
N ASP A 116 -9.20 -10.19 -1.18
CA ASP A 116 -8.81 -10.62 0.17
C ASP A 116 -7.29 -10.53 0.36
N ALA A 117 -6.52 -10.94 -0.65
CA ALA A 117 -5.06 -10.79 -0.66
C ALA A 117 -4.65 -9.31 -0.66
N ALA A 118 -5.30 -8.47 -1.47
CA ALA A 118 -5.03 -7.04 -1.53
C ALA A 118 -5.40 -6.31 -0.22
N LEU A 119 -6.51 -6.71 0.42
CA LEU A 119 -6.95 -6.21 1.71
C LEU A 119 -5.92 -6.54 2.80
N ALA A 120 -5.51 -7.82 2.88
CA ALA A 120 -4.49 -8.25 3.83
C ALA A 120 -3.18 -7.49 3.63
N ALA A 121 -2.71 -7.35 2.38
CA ALA A 121 -1.51 -6.60 2.09
C ALA A 121 -1.62 -5.12 2.46
N GLY A 122 -2.76 -4.49 2.18
CA GLY A 122 -3.03 -3.11 2.57
C GLY A 122 -3.04 -2.92 4.08
N LEU A 123 -3.74 -3.78 4.82
CA LEU A 123 -3.79 -3.73 6.28
C LEU A 123 -2.39 -3.86 6.91
N CYS A 124 -1.62 -4.89 6.51
CA CYS A 124 -0.25 -5.09 6.96
C CYS A 124 0.64 -3.87 6.64
N THR A 125 0.52 -3.35 5.41
CA THR A 125 1.30 -2.19 4.98
C THR A 125 1.00 -0.94 5.82
N GLY A 126 -0.27 -0.68 6.13
CA GLY A 126 -0.63 0.48 6.95
C GLY A 126 -0.20 0.36 8.42
N LEU A 127 -0.02 -0.85 8.93
CA LEU A 127 0.60 -1.10 10.24
C LEU A 127 2.12 -0.92 10.20
N MET A 128 2.77 -1.32 9.10
CA MET A 128 4.24 -1.23 8.96
C MET A 128 4.72 0.18 8.61
N ALA A 129 3.94 0.93 7.84
CA ALA A 129 4.33 2.22 7.29
C ALA A 129 3.19 3.25 7.36
N LEU A 130 3.52 4.43 7.89
CA LEU A 130 2.55 5.53 8.06
C LEU A 130 2.61 6.54 6.90
N ARG A 131 3.75 6.65 6.21
CA ARG A 131 3.92 7.59 5.09
C ARG A 131 3.48 6.94 3.79
N ILE A 132 2.74 7.69 2.94
CA ILE A 132 2.28 7.18 1.64
C ILE A 132 3.40 6.66 0.75
N LYS A 133 4.57 7.33 0.74
CA LYS A 133 5.72 6.92 -0.08
C LYS A 133 6.20 5.53 0.31
N GLU A 134 6.25 5.24 1.61
CA GLU A 134 6.66 3.94 2.15
C GLU A 134 5.61 2.86 1.86
N GLN A 135 4.33 3.18 2.05
CA GLN A 135 3.23 2.26 1.72
C GLN A 135 3.23 1.89 0.23
N PHE A 136 3.49 2.87 -0.64
CA PHE A 136 3.62 2.66 -2.08
C PHE A 136 4.80 1.76 -2.42
N ILE A 137 5.99 2.01 -1.86
CA ILE A 137 7.17 1.16 -2.05
C ILE A 137 6.86 -0.29 -1.65
N LEU A 138 6.31 -0.48 -0.45
CA LEU A 138 5.99 -1.80 0.10
C LEU A 138 5.04 -2.56 -0.83
N LEU A 139 3.93 -1.94 -1.22
CA LEU A 139 2.90 -2.61 -2.01
C LEU A 139 3.35 -2.88 -3.45
N VAL A 140 3.96 -1.91 -4.13
CA VAL A 140 4.38 -2.11 -5.53
C VAL A 140 5.41 -3.22 -5.64
N LEU A 141 6.43 -3.21 -4.76
CA LEU A 141 7.45 -4.26 -4.76
C LEU A 141 6.86 -5.60 -4.32
N ALA A 142 5.95 -5.62 -3.35
CA ALA A 142 5.31 -6.85 -2.89
C ALA A 142 4.43 -7.49 -3.96
N PHE A 143 3.58 -6.71 -4.64
CA PHE A 143 2.74 -7.21 -5.72
C PHE A 143 3.58 -7.68 -6.91
N ALA A 144 4.56 -6.89 -7.34
CA ALA A 144 5.47 -7.31 -8.43
C ALA A 144 6.25 -8.58 -8.06
N GLY A 145 6.76 -8.66 -6.83
CA GLY A 145 7.45 -9.84 -6.32
C GLY A 145 6.55 -11.07 -6.23
N ALA A 146 5.33 -10.91 -5.73
CA ALA A 146 4.38 -12.02 -5.59
C ALA A 146 3.99 -12.62 -6.95
N GLU A 147 3.76 -11.80 -7.98
CA GLU A 147 3.52 -12.29 -9.35
C GLU A 147 4.74 -13.03 -9.90
N ALA A 148 5.94 -12.47 -9.70
CA ALA A 148 7.18 -13.10 -10.15
C ALA A 148 7.41 -14.47 -9.46
N PHE A 149 7.18 -14.57 -8.14
CA PHE A 149 7.27 -15.83 -7.41
C PHE A 149 6.25 -16.86 -7.89
N LEU A 150 5.01 -16.44 -8.11
CA LEU A 150 3.94 -17.33 -8.57
C LEU A 150 4.28 -17.92 -9.93
N GLN A 151 4.77 -17.09 -10.85
CA GLN A 151 5.18 -17.57 -12.17
C GLN A 151 6.39 -18.50 -12.11
N LEU A 152 7.40 -18.18 -11.29
CA LEU A 152 8.60 -19.00 -11.15
C LEU A 152 8.28 -20.42 -10.64
N LEU A 153 7.32 -20.54 -9.72
CA LEU A 153 6.96 -21.81 -9.09
C LEU A 153 5.95 -22.64 -9.88
N HIS A 154 4.93 -22.00 -10.47
CA HIS A 154 3.83 -22.72 -11.12
C HIS A 154 3.95 -22.82 -12.64
N GLY A 155 4.91 -22.11 -13.26
CA GLY A 155 5.09 -22.13 -14.71
C GLY A 155 3.75 -22.02 -15.44
N THR A 156 2.97 -20.97 -15.12
CA THR A 156 1.54 -20.94 -15.41
C THR A 156 1.24 -21.19 -16.89
N THR A 157 0.31 -22.10 -17.15
CA THR A 157 -0.24 -22.40 -18.49
C THR A 157 -1.18 -21.32 -19.03
N GLY A 158 -1.45 -20.26 -18.25
CA GLY A 158 -2.20 -19.08 -18.66
C GLY A 158 -1.30 -17.84 -18.78
N GLN A 159 -1.69 -16.91 -19.66
CA GLN A 159 -1.06 -15.59 -19.76
C GLN A 159 -1.35 -14.78 -18.50
N VAL A 160 -0.40 -14.76 -17.56
CA VAL A 160 -0.43 -13.83 -16.43
C VAL A 160 0.08 -12.48 -16.94
N GLN A 161 -0.72 -11.43 -16.76
CA GLN A 161 -0.35 -10.07 -17.17
C GLN A 161 -0.04 -9.20 -15.95
N ILE A 162 1.25 -8.95 -15.69
CA ILE A 162 1.69 -7.99 -14.68
C ILE A 162 1.43 -6.58 -15.23
N GLY A 163 0.76 -5.72 -14.47
CA GLY A 163 0.38 -4.38 -14.96
C GLY A 163 -0.88 -4.35 -15.82
N GLY A 164 -1.61 -5.46 -15.92
CA GLY A 164 -2.97 -5.49 -16.45
C GLY A 164 -3.95 -4.73 -15.54
N ALA A 165 -5.21 -4.64 -15.99
CA ALA A 165 -6.26 -3.91 -15.28
C ALA A 165 -6.51 -4.48 -13.86
N ALA A 166 -6.53 -5.81 -13.71
CA ALA A 166 -6.67 -6.47 -12.41
C ALA A 166 -5.50 -6.20 -11.45
N TRP A 167 -4.28 -6.03 -11.98
CA TRP A 167 -3.11 -5.69 -11.16
C TRP A 167 -3.24 -4.29 -10.57
N TRP A 168 -3.70 -3.32 -11.37
CA TRP A 168 -3.95 -1.96 -10.91
C TRP A 168 -5.12 -1.87 -9.93
N ASP A 169 -6.20 -2.63 -10.14
CA ASP A 169 -7.31 -2.73 -9.19
C ASP A 169 -6.82 -3.16 -7.81
N ASN A 170 -6.07 -4.27 -7.76
CA ASN A 170 -5.57 -4.82 -6.51
C ASN A 170 -4.56 -3.88 -5.82
N LEU A 171 -3.65 -3.26 -6.60
CA LEU A 171 -2.67 -2.33 -6.06
C LEU A 171 -3.33 -1.08 -5.46
N LEU A 172 -4.25 -0.45 -6.19
CA LEU A 172 -4.93 0.76 -5.72
C LEU A 172 -5.87 0.47 -4.56
N PHE A 173 -6.55 -0.69 -4.58
CA PHE A 173 -7.36 -1.13 -3.46
C PHE A 173 -6.50 -1.38 -2.20
N ALA A 174 -5.36 -2.06 -2.33
CA ALA A 174 -4.43 -2.27 -1.23
C ALA A 174 -3.87 -0.94 -0.69
N LEU A 175 -3.56 0.02 -1.56
CA LEU A 175 -3.12 1.36 -1.17
C LEU A 175 -4.19 2.11 -0.38
N LEU A 176 -5.45 2.03 -0.82
CA LEU A 176 -6.58 2.60 -0.10
C LEU A 176 -6.70 1.96 1.29
N CYS A 177 -6.63 0.63 1.38
CA CYS A 177 -6.68 -0.08 2.64
C CYS A 177 -5.52 0.31 3.58
N ALA A 178 -4.29 0.42 3.05
CA ALA A 178 -3.12 0.86 3.80
C ALA A 178 -3.24 2.31 4.31
N LYS A 179 -3.90 3.17 3.53
CA LYS A 179 -4.19 4.54 3.93
C LYS A 179 -5.18 4.59 5.09
N LEU A 180 -6.27 3.83 5.00
CA LEU A 180 -7.30 3.78 6.03
C LEU A 180 -6.74 3.19 7.34
N SER A 181 -6.03 2.05 7.27
CA SER A 181 -5.45 1.42 8.45
C SER A 181 -4.34 2.27 9.07
N GLY A 182 -3.42 2.81 8.28
CA GLY A 182 -2.38 3.71 8.77
C GLY A 182 -2.93 5.00 9.38
N GLY A 183 -4.03 5.53 8.83
CA GLY A 183 -4.75 6.67 9.39
C GLY A 183 -5.41 6.34 10.74
N ALA A 184 -6.03 5.16 10.86
CA ALA A 184 -6.63 4.68 12.10
C ALA A 184 -5.57 4.50 13.21
N VAL A 185 -4.41 3.93 12.88
CA VAL A 185 -3.28 3.79 13.81
C VAL A 185 -2.80 5.15 14.31
N GLN A 186 -2.62 6.12 13.42
CA GLN A 186 -2.22 7.48 13.80
C GLN A 186 -3.27 8.18 14.68
N ALA A 187 -4.55 7.96 14.41
CA ALA A 187 -5.62 8.52 15.23
C ALA A 187 -5.62 7.92 16.65
N ALA A 188 -5.44 6.59 16.76
CA ALA A 188 -5.35 5.90 18.03
C ALA A 188 -4.15 6.39 18.87
N ASP A 189 -2.98 6.54 18.25
CA ASP A 189 -1.78 7.03 18.94
C ASP A 189 -1.97 8.45 19.51
N ARG A 190 -2.59 9.36 18.74
CA ARG A 190 -2.90 10.72 19.21
C ARG A 190 -3.85 10.72 20.40
N ILE A 191 -4.83 9.81 20.43
CA ILE A 191 -5.78 9.69 21.55
C ILE A 191 -5.06 9.19 22.81
N LEU A 192 -4.16 8.22 22.67
CA LEU A 192 -3.38 7.68 23.79
C LEU A 192 -2.43 8.72 24.39
N LEU A 193 -1.74 9.49 23.56
CA LEU A 193 -0.86 10.57 24.02
C LEU A 193 -1.62 11.64 24.81
N ARG A 194 -2.76 12.12 24.28
CA ARG A 194 -3.63 13.08 25.01
C ARG A 194 -4.11 12.52 26.35
N ARG A 195 -4.45 11.24 26.40
CA ARG A 195 -4.87 10.58 27.65
C ARG A 195 -3.74 10.55 28.69
N ASN A 196 -2.50 10.34 28.25
CA ASN A 196 -1.33 10.31 29.12
C ASN A 196 -0.96 11.70 29.64
N GLU A 197 -1.06 12.74 28.80
CA GLU A 197 -0.85 14.14 29.23
C GLU A 197 -1.88 14.56 30.29
N LEU A 198 -3.16 14.25 30.08
CA LEU A 198 -4.21 14.54 31.06
C LEU A 198 -3.98 13.85 32.40
N LYS A 199 -3.47 12.61 32.40
CA LYS A 199 -3.11 11.90 33.63
C LYS A 199 -1.96 12.58 34.36
N ARG A 200 -0.93 13.03 33.63
CA ARG A 200 0.23 13.76 34.21
C ARG A 200 -0.19 15.10 34.82
N LEU A 201 -1.06 15.86 34.15
CA LEU A 201 -1.56 17.12 34.68
C LEU A 201 -2.37 16.92 35.97
N LYS A 202 -3.21 15.90 36.03
CA LYS A 202 -3.97 15.57 37.25
C LYS A 202 -3.07 15.14 38.40
N SER A 203 -1.99 14.38 38.15
CA SER A 203 -1.07 13.98 39.23
C SER A 203 -0.28 15.17 39.80
N VAL A 204 0.11 16.13 38.96
CA VAL A 204 0.81 17.35 39.42
C VAL A 204 -0.12 18.21 40.29
N GLN A 205 -1.37 18.44 39.84
CA GLN A 205 -2.35 19.21 40.60
C GLN A 205 -2.70 18.58 41.96
N LEU A 206 -2.75 17.24 42.03
CA LEU A 206 -2.98 16.54 43.29
C LEU A 206 -1.80 16.71 44.26
N SER A 207 -0.56 16.61 43.77
CA SER A 207 0.64 16.82 44.58
C SER A 207 0.76 18.26 45.11
N GLU A 208 0.42 19.27 44.29
CA GLU A 208 0.40 20.67 44.73
C GLU A 208 -0.64 20.91 45.82
N ARG A 209 -1.80 20.25 45.71
CA ARG A 209 -2.88 20.38 46.70
C ARG A 209 -2.53 19.73 48.04
N GLU A 210 -1.78 18.62 48.02
CA GLU A 210 -1.29 17.97 49.23
C GLU A 210 -0.18 18.77 49.92
N GLY A 211 0.71 19.42 49.16
CA GLY A 211 1.80 20.24 49.72
C GLY A 211 1.36 21.54 50.40
N HIS A 212 0.16 22.05 50.10
CA HIS A 212 -0.40 23.23 50.78
C HIS A 212 -1.08 22.92 52.12
N LEU A 213 -1.30 21.64 52.45
CA LEU A 213 -1.99 21.21 53.67
C LEU A 213 -1.03 20.77 54.79
N SER A 214 0.28 20.73 54.52
CA SER A 214 1.36 20.45 55.48
C SER A 214 2.02 21.74 55.97
#